data_AF-A0A1Q7TE12-F1
#
_entry.id   AF-A0A1Q7TE12-F1
#
_cell.length_a   1.000
_cell.length_b   1.000
_cell.length_c   1.000
_cell.angle_alpha   90.00
_cell.angle_beta   90.00
_cell.angle_gamma   90.00
#
_symmetry.space_group_name_H-M   'P 1'
#
loop_
_entity.id
_entity.type
_entity.pdbx_description
1 polymer ?
#
loop_
_entity_poly.entity_id
_entity_poly.type
_entity_poly.pdbx_seq_one_letter_code
_entity_poly.pdbx_strand_id
1 'polypeptide(L)'
;MITLLLALATVQDTTIVIHAESSSATLEARALPRVVSEEIIRFYNAPGTTRLVGRTRLPRGNEWRGNVAVRNGPVLVAGRVQGSLVVINGDLVFDTGAEVTGDVIVVGGVVDDSAKARIGGEVRQYREPLLYRLRKDGDELVYAPNLRVRLWNPGAQVSWGTADSRSALTIATGGTFNRVEGLPVVFGPLFDWKLQRNFRMRVDALGVFRSAGDLSDRRSDLGYMFRSELRAGDVRPVGLALRAFDVVSPVEDWGLHSAEIGWSAFLFGRDYRDYYLNKGWAARAFAQPERQISLAVELRREWQTSVATQDPWTVFRNSDKWRPNPPIDEGHFTTIATSAVLDARNDPEEPTSGWLIRASLENSRSTDVVPNPGVPTAVRDPIPNRYRFDRVFVDVRNYSRISPGGRVNVRFTGGGWIGGDPLPVQRRLSLGGPDPMPGHPFRTAACNNAFTDPTFTEANVAACDRVIALQTEYRGHVKLNWSYNPSKDDKAERVEGGGPSFFWLEGLDVVVFADAGQAWLVGNGPGHVPAGKLPAFSSWLVDAGLGVDWGGFGVYIAKAVTTGERLHFTVRLDHRF
;
A
#
# COMPACT_ATOMS: atom_id res chain seq x y z
N MET A 1 -0.04 -18.94 31.57
CA MET A 1 0.46 -17.55 31.48
C MET A 1 -0.01 -16.93 30.16
N ILE A 2 -1.31 -16.70 30.01
CA ILE A 2 -1.95 -16.33 28.72
C ILE A 2 -2.85 -15.07 28.88
N THR A 3 -2.82 -14.41 30.04
CA THR A 3 -3.87 -13.47 30.45
C THR A 3 -3.44 -12.01 30.64
N LEU A 4 -2.32 -11.57 30.06
CA LEU A 4 -1.82 -10.20 30.30
C LEU A 4 -1.25 -9.46 29.08
N LEU A 5 -1.82 -9.66 27.88
CA LEU A 5 -1.45 -8.92 26.66
C LEU A 5 -2.64 -8.28 25.94
N LEU A 6 -3.81 -8.23 26.59
CA LEU A 6 -5.01 -7.56 26.09
C LEU A 6 -5.07 -6.11 26.60
N ALA A 7 -4.23 -5.24 26.05
CA ALA A 7 -4.44 -3.80 26.15
C ALA A 7 -3.73 -3.10 25.01
N LEU A 8 -4.48 -2.22 24.34
CA LEU A 8 -4.04 -1.21 23.35
C LEU A 8 -3.89 -1.72 21.91
N ALA A 9 -4.99 -1.67 21.15
CA ALA A 9 -4.97 -1.61 19.69
C ALA A 9 -6.17 -0.78 19.20
N THR A 10 -5.92 0.48 18.86
CA THR A 10 -6.91 1.35 18.22
C THR A 10 -6.34 1.97 16.95
N VAL A 11 -7.21 1.98 15.95
CA VAL A 11 -7.13 2.63 14.63
C VAL A 11 -6.30 1.89 13.59
N GLN A 12 -7.01 1.15 12.74
CA GLN A 12 -6.58 0.93 11.36
C GLN A 12 -7.74 1.24 10.42
N ASP A 13 -7.38 1.96 9.36
CA ASP A 13 -8.21 2.25 8.21
C ASP A 13 -8.78 0.95 7.63
N THR A 14 -10.09 0.90 7.42
CA THR A 14 -10.80 -0.28 6.88
C THR A 14 -10.70 -0.35 5.36
N THR A 15 -9.56 0.03 4.79
CA THR A 15 -9.27 -0.24 3.39
C THR A 15 -9.06 -1.75 3.27
N ILE A 16 -10.00 -2.39 2.56
CA ILE A 16 -9.87 -3.77 2.14
C ILE A 16 -8.49 -3.93 1.52
N VAL A 17 -7.62 -4.72 2.15
CA VAL A 17 -6.36 -5.17 1.56
C VAL A 17 -6.72 -6.17 0.46
N ILE A 18 -7.24 -5.67 -0.65
CA ILE A 18 -6.77 -6.05 -1.97
C ILE A 18 -5.32 -5.58 -1.96
N HIS A 19 -4.38 -6.31 -2.57
CA HIS A 19 -3.13 -5.68 -2.97
C HIS A 19 -3.53 -4.50 -3.88
N ALA A 20 -3.78 -3.32 -3.32
CA ALA A 20 -4.28 -2.18 -4.08
C ALA A 20 -3.32 -1.93 -5.25
N GLU A 21 -2.03 -2.16 -4.98
CA GLU A 21 -0.92 -2.08 -5.90
C GLU A 21 -0.84 -3.17 -6.99
N SER A 22 -1.68 -4.23 -6.95
CA SER A 22 -1.61 -5.31 -7.95
C SER A 22 -2.28 -4.95 -9.29
N SER A 23 -2.93 -3.79 -9.38
CA SER A 23 -3.42 -3.23 -10.63
C SER A 23 -2.70 -1.94 -10.92
N SER A 24 -2.33 -1.72 -12.18
CA SER A 24 -1.74 -0.45 -12.60
C SER A 24 -2.67 0.73 -12.31
N ALA A 25 -3.99 0.54 -12.17
CA ALA A 25 -4.98 1.56 -11.85
C ALA A 25 -5.55 1.47 -10.40
N THR A 26 -5.19 2.44 -9.56
CA THR A 26 -5.72 2.66 -8.19
C THR A 26 -6.18 4.11 -8.01
N LEU A 27 -7.36 4.29 -7.42
CA LEU A 27 -7.76 5.57 -6.85
C LEU A 27 -7.42 5.58 -5.35
N GLU A 28 -6.56 6.51 -4.94
CA GLU A 28 -6.19 6.72 -3.54
C GLU A 28 -7.39 7.21 -2.69
N ALA A 29 -7.33 6.90 -1.39
CA ALA A 29 -8.28 7.43 -0.41
C ALA A 29 -8.02 8.94 -0.17
N ARG A 30 -9.11 9.70 0.05
CA ARG A 30 -9.08 11.17 0.19
C ARG A 30 -8.39 11.61 1.49
N ALA A 31 -7.66 12.72 1.44
CA ALA A 31 -7.08 13.39 2.61
C ALA A 31 -7.97 14.55 3.12
N LEU A 32 -7.91 14.81 4.44
CA LEU A 32 -8.62 15.90 5.10
C LEU A 32 -8.09 17.28 4.62
N PRO A 33 -8.96 18.29 4.39
CA PRO A 33 -8.51 19.63 4.04
C PRO A 33 -7.53 20.21 5.08
N ARG A 34 -6.44 20.83 4.61
CA ARG A 34 -5.36 21.34 5.49
C ARG A 34 -5.85 22.38 6.50
N VAL A 35 -6.75 23.26 6.08
CA VAL A 35 -7.32 24.31 6.96
C VAL A 35 -8.04 23.68 8.15
N VAL A 36 -8.80 22.61 7.91
CA VAL A 36 -9.50 21.84 8.96
C VAL A 36 -8.49 21.12 9.83
N SER A 37 -7.44 20.54 9.25
CA SER A 37 -6.39 19.85 10.00
C SER A 37 -5.70 20.78 11.00
N GLU A 38 -5.29 21.97 10.53
CA GLU A 38 -4.64 22.98 11.37
C GLU A 38 -5.58 23.54 12.45
N GLU A 39 -6.87 23.71 12.13
CA GLU A 39 -7.90 24.11 13.09
C GLU A 39 -8.02 23.10 14.24
N ILE A 40 -8.15 21.81 13.91
CA ILE A 40 -8.35 20.74 14.88
C ILE A 40 -7.12 20.55 15.77
N ILE A 41 -5.93 20.66 15.19
CA ILE A 41 -4.67 20.57 15.92
C ILE A 41 -4.50 21.75 16.88
N ARG A 42 -4.82 22.96 16.42
CA ARG A 42 -4.82 24.16 17.27
C ARG A 42 -5.82 24.01 18.42
N PHE A 43 -7.02 23.49 18.14
CA PHE A 43 -8.04 23.25 19.14
C PHE A 43 -7.56 22.25 20.21
N TYR A 44 -6.97 21.13 19.79
CA TYR A 44 -6.42 20.12 20.71
C TYR A 44 -5.29 20.69 21.59
N ASN A 45 -4.38 21.45 20.97
CA ASN A 45 -3.21 22.00 21.65
C ASN A 45 -3.50 23.25 22.50
N ALA A 46 -4.67 23.86 22.38
CA ALA A 46 -5.00 25.08 23.09
C ALA A 46 -4.90 24.91 24.63
N PRO A 47 -4.35 25.90 25.35
CA PRO A 47 -4.33 25.88 26.81
C PRO A 47 -5.76 26.00 27.34
N GLY A 48 -6.25 24.95 28.00
CA GLY A 48 -7.62 24.87 28.53
C GLY A 48 -8.53 23.84 27.83
N THR A 49 -8.06 23.19 26.76
CA THR A 49 -8.78 22.05 26.16
C THR A 49 -8.54 20.79 27.00
N THR A 50 -9.63 20.16 27.47
CA THR A 50 -9.58 18.86 28.12
C THR A 50 -9.30 17.79 27.06
N ARG A 51 -8.20 17.05 27.22
CA ARG A 51 -7.71 16.06 26.27
C ARG A 51 -8.04 14.66 26.75
N LEU A 52 -8.84 13.93 25.98
CA LEU A 52 -9.23 12.55 26.26
C LEU A 52 -8.77 11.63 25.14
N VAL A 53 -8.55 10.36 25.46
CA VAL A 53 -8.02 9.36 24.52
C VAL A 53 -8.82 8.08 24.65
N GLY A 54 -9.16 7.49 23.50
CA GLY A 54 -9.89 6.22 23.46
C GLY A 54 -11.39 6.37 23.68
N ARG A 55 -12.03 5.25 24.02
CA ARG A 55 -13.47 5.21 24.25
C ARG A 55 -13.85 6.10 25.43
N THR A 56 -14.69 7.08 25.16
CA THR A 56 -15.09 8.07 26.15
C THR A 56 -16.60 8.09 26.27
N ARG A 57 -17.13 8.08 27.50
CA ARG A 57 -18.57 8.20 27.76
C ARG A 57 -18.80 9.34 28.74
N LEU A 58 -19.68 10.26 28.39
CA LEU A 58 -20.23 11.25 29.31
C LEU A 58 -21.64 10.79 29.74
N PRO A 59 -21.80 10.24 30.95
CA PRO A 59 -23.11 9.79 31.43
C PRO A 59 -24.10 10.94 31.63
N ARG A 60 -25.38 10.60 31.67
CA ARG A 60 -26.44 11.56 31.97
C ARG A 60 -26.27 12.12 33.38
N GLY A 61 -26.47 13.43 33.53
CA GLY A 61 -26.30 14.16 34.80
C GLY A 61 -24.87 14.62 35.07
N ASN A 62 -23.89 14.16 34.28
CA ASN A 62 -22.52 14.65 34.35
C ASN A 62 -22.28 15.79 33.36
N GLU A 63 -21.31 16.63 33.68
CA GLU A 63 -20.88 17.70 32.79
C GLU A 63 -19.37 17.75 32.59
N TRP A 64 -18.96 18.13 31.38
CA TRP A 64 -17.62 18.61 31.10
C TRP A 64 -17.64 20.12 31.00
N ARG A 65 -16.73 20.79 31.71
CA ARG A 65 -16.60 22.24 31.69
C ARG A 65 -15.43 22.64 30.80
N GLY A 66 -15.70 23.45 29.79
CA GLY A 66 -14.71 23.90 28.81
C GLY A 66 -14.66 23.04 27.54
N ASN A 67 -13.70 23.36 26.68
CA ASN A 67 -13.47 22.68 25.41
C ASN A 67 -12.96 21.26 25.64
N VAL A 68 -13.45 20.29 24.89
CA VAL A 68 -13.07 18.88 25.00
C VAL A 68 -12.62 18.35 23.65
N ALA A 69 -11.44 17.75 23.60
CA ALA A 69 -10.95 17.05 22.43
C ALA A 69 -10.69 15.58 22.78
N VAL A 70 -11.36 14.67 22.05
CA VAL A 70 -11.21 13.22 22.23
C VAL A 70 -10.50 12.65 21.01
N ARG A 71 -9.42 11.90 21.20
CA ARG A 71 -8.71 11.22 20.10
C ARG A 71 -8.84 9.70 20.16
N ASN A 72 -8.89 9.05 18.99
CA ASN A 72 -8.77 7.61 18.78
C ASN A 72 -9.79 6.74 19.54
N GLY A 73 -11.07 7.11 19.53
CA GLY A 73 -12.11 6.24 20.09
C GLY A 73 -13.52 6.81 20.00
N PRO A 74 -14.54 5.93 20.13
CA PRO A 74 -15.93 6.35 20.08
C PRO A 74 -16.30 7.16 21.32
N VAL A 75 -17.08 8.21 21.10
CA VAL A 75 -17.56 9.15 22.12
C VAL A 75 -19.07 9.01 22.25
N LEU A 76 -19.54 8.63 23.43
CA LEU A 76 -20.96 8.55 23.73
C LEU A 76 -21.34 9.67 24.70
N VAL A 77 -22.18 10.61 24.27
CA VAL A 77 -22.56 11.78 25.06
C VAL A 77 -24.03 11.67 25.47
N ALA A 78 -24.28 11.58 26.78
CA ALA A 78 -25.61 11.62 27.39
C ALA A 78 -25.77 12.77 28.40
N GLY A 79 -24.68 13.46 28.75
CA GLY A 79 -24.63 14.59 29.67
C GLY A 79 -24.45 15.94 28.98
N ARG A 80 -23.93 16.93 29.71
CA ARG A 80 -23.74 18.32 29.23
C ARG A 80 -22.27 18.65 28.97
N VAL A 81 -21.96 19.16 27.79
CA VAL A 81 -20.63 19.72 27.47
C VAL A 81 -20.76 21.24 27.42
N GLN A 82 -20.16 21.93 28.39
CA GLN A 82 -20.12 23.39 28.46
C GLN A 82 -18.91 23.93 27.68
N GLY A 83 -18.95 23.79 26.36
CA GLY A 83 -17.87 24.17 25.45
C GLY A 83 -18.03 23.50 24.09
N SER A 84 -17.00 23.58 23.25
CA SER A 84 -16.95 22.85 21.98
C SER A 84 -16.39 21.44 22.18
N LEU A 85 -16.87 20.49 21.37
CA LEU A 85 -16.45 19.10 21.37
C LEU A 85 -15.80 18.75 20.03
N VAL A 86 -14.55 18.30 20.08
CA VAL A 86 -13.82 17.79 18.91
C VAL A 86 -13.54 16.32 19.09
N VAL A 87 -13.91 15.51 18.10
CA VAL A 87 -13.59 14.07 18.06
C VAL A 87 -12.66 13.81 16.89
N ILE A 88 -11.50 13.23 17.17
CA ILE A 88 -10.42 12.98 16.22
C ILE A 88 -10.26 11.47 16.05
N ASN A 89 -10.42 10.99 14.82
CA ASN A 89 -10.35 9.58 14.42
C ASN A 89 -11.25 8.69 15.30
N GLY A 90 -12.52 9.09 15.46
CA GLY A 90 -13.51 8.39 16.27
C GLY A 90 -14.94 8.86 16.00
N ASP A 91 -15.91 8.00 16.27
CA ASP A 91 -17.33 8.29 16.07
C ASP A 91 -17.94 9.00 17.29
N LEU A 92 -18.92 9.86 17.05
CA LEU A 92 -19.68 10.55 18.09
C LEU A 92 -21.14 10.09 18.05
N VAL A 93 -21.63 9.59 19.18
CA VAL A 93 -23.02 9.17 19.33
C VAL A 93 -23.66 9.98 20.45
N PHE A 94 -24.75 10.67 20.12
CA PHE A 94 -25.55 11.36 21.11
C PHE A 94 -26.66 10.46 21.65
N ASP A 95 -26.86 10.50 22.97
CA ASP A 95 -27.98 9.88 23.66
C ASP A 95 -29.02 10.93 24.07
N THR A 96 -30.20 10.49 24.48
CA THR A 96 -31.34 11.35 24.78
C THR A 96 -31.01 12.28 25.95
N GLY A 97 -31.12 13.59 25.73
CA GLY A 97 -30.82 14.62 26.73
C GLY A 97 -29.38 15.15 26.72
N ALA A 98 -28.57 14.74 25.72
CA ALA A 98 -27.27 15.34 25.49
C ALA A 98 -27.37 16.82 25.12
N GLU A 99 -26.49 17.63 25.69
CA GLU A 99 -26.39 19.06 25.41
C GLU A 99 -24.92 19.46 25.20
N VAL A 100 -24.63 20.15 24.11
CA VAL A 100 -23.33 20.76 23.83
C VAL A 100 -23.56 22.24 23.60
N THR A 101 -22.97 23.11 24.41
CA THR A 101 -23.23 24.56 24.30
C THR A 101 -22.46 25.23 23.17
N GLY A 102 -21.35 24.63 22.69
CA GLY A 102 -20.53 25.13 21.60
C GLY A 102 -20.63 24.30 20.32
N ASP A 103 -19.56 24.34 19.52
CA ASP A 103 -19.46 23.62 18.24
C ASP A 103 -19.12 22.14 18.44
N VAL A 104 -19.51 21.31 17.47
CA VAL A 104 -19.17 19.89 17.42
C VAL A 104 -18.43 19.62 16.11
N ILE A 105 -17.17 19.19 16.20
CA ILE A 105 -16.37 18.83 15.02
C ILE A 105 -15.93 17.39 15.13
N VAL A 106 -16.28 16.55 14.16
CA VAL A 106 -15.83 15.16 14.09
C VAL A 106 -14.99 14.98 12.85
N VAL A 107 -13.79 14.44 13.03
CA VAL A 107 -12.82 14.17 11.98
C VAL A 107 -12.41 12.71 12.04
N GLY A 108 -12.35 12.01 10.91
CA GLY A 108 -12.04 10.58 10.87
C GLY A 108 -13.10 9.69 11.51
N GLY A 109 -14.37 10.13 11.51
CA GLY A 109 -15.49 9.42 12.11
C GLY A 109 -16.85 9.99 11.67
N VAL A 110 -17.93 9.45 12.23
CA VAL A 110 -19.31 9.89 11.96
C VAL A 110 -20.02 10.39 13.22
N VAL A 111 -21.01 11.26 13.03
CA VAL A 111 -21.94 11.71 14.08
C VAL A 111 -23.27 10.97 13.93
N ASP A 112 -23.71 10.29 14.99
CA ASP A 112 -25.09 9.80 15.14
C ASP A 112 -25.87 10.79 16.01
N ASP A 113 -26.73 11.57 15.36
CA ASP A 113 -27.58 12.61 15.96
C ASP A 113 -29.04 12.15 16.17
N SER A 114 -29.32 10.86 16.01
CA SER A 114 -30.68 10.32 16.02
C SER A 114 -31.47 10.58 17.32
N ALA A 115 -30.77 10.87 18.42
CA ALA A 115 -31.37 11.22 19.71
C ALA A 115 -31.76 12.71 19.88
N LYS A 116 -31.62 13.55 18.84
CA LYS A 116 -31.91 15.00 18.86
C LYS A 116 -31.22 15.75 20.00
N ALA A 117 -29.89 15.68 20.06
CA ALA A 117 -29.09 16.46 21.01
C ALA A 117 -29.30 17.97 20.85
N ARG A 118 -29.19 18.73 21.94
CA ARG A 118 -29.21 20.19 21.89
C ARG A 118 -27.78 20.70 21.67
N ILE A 119 -27.51 21.24 20.50
CA ILE A 119 -26.20 21.77 20.12
C ILE A 119 -26.35 23.27 19.91
N GLY A 120 -25.57 24.06 20.65
CA GLY A 120 -25.61 25.52 20.63
C GLY A 120 -24.84 26.14 19.46
N GLY A 121 -23.87 25.42 18.89
CA GLY A 121 -23.04 25.85 17.77
C GLY A 121 -23.25 25.03 16.49
N GLU A 122 -22.24 25.05 15.61
CA GLU A 122 -22.24 24.33 14.33
C GLU A 122 -21.79 22.87 14.51
N VAL A 123 -22.36 21.96 13.71
CA VAL A 123 -21.90 20.56 13.60
C VAL A 123 -21.17 20.38 12.28
N ARG A 124 -19.86 20.11 12.34
CA ARG A 124 -18.99 19.85 11.17
C ARG A 124 -18.47 18.42 11.22
N GLN A 125 -18.67 17.66 10.13
CA GLN A 125 -18.23 16.28 10.02
C GLN A 125 -17.32 16.10 8.82
N TYR A 126 -16.14 15.54 9.06
CA TYR A 126 -15.18 15.11 8.05
C TYR A 126 -14.87 13.64 8.23
N ARG A 127 -15.07 12.85 7.17
CA ARG A 127 -14.84 11.39 7.24
C ARG A 127 -13.39 11.02 7.05
N GLU A 128 -12.63 11.90 6.40
CA GLU A 128 -11.20 11.77 6.21
C GLU A 128 -10.51 11.88 7.59
N PRO A 129 -9.62 10.93 7.93
CA PRO A 129 -8.92 10.96 9.21
C PRO A 129 -7.97 12.15 9.28
N LEU A 130 -7.77 12.65 10.51
CA LEU A 130 -6.69 13.58 10.78
C LEU A 130 -5.41 12.76 10.92
N LEU A 131 -4.45 13.03 10.04
CA LEU A 131 -3.10 12.50 10.16
C LEU A 131 -2.29 13.42 11.07
N TYR A 132 -1.79 12.86 12.17
CA TYR A 132 -1.06 13.61 13.20
C TYR A 132 0.03 12.76 13.83
N ARG A 133 1.06 13.41 14.34
CA ARG A 133 2.07 12.80 15.22
C ARG A 133 1.99 13.40 16.61
N LEU A 134 2.46 12.64 17.60
CA LEU A 134 2.55 13.07 18.98
C LEU A 134 3.95 13.58 19.30
N ARG A 135 4.03 14.76 19.90
CA ARG A 135 5.27 15.34 20.43
C ARG A 135 5.15 15.47 21.96
N LYS A 136 6.31 15.50 22.65
CA LYS A 136 6.43 15.60 24.12
C LYS A 136 5.60 14.55 24.85
N ASP A 137 5.95 13.28 24.67
CA ASP A 137 5.34 12.14 25.40
C ASP A 137 3.80 12.03 25.30
N GLY A 138 3.19 12.57 24.25
CA GLY A 138 1.77 12.38 23.95
C GLY A 138 0.88 13.61 24.18
N ASP A 139 1.45 14.73 24.61
CA ASP A 139 0.69 15.92 25.02
C ASP A 139 0.34 16.86 23.88
N GLU A 140 1.11 16.86 22.80
CA GLU A 140 0.96 17.82 21.69
C GLU A 140 0.68 17.08 20.38
N LEU A 141 -0.42 17.45 19.71
CA LEU A 141 -0.68 17.05 18.33
C LEU A 141 0.15 17.93 17.40
N VAL A 142 0.94 17.33 16.53
CA VAL A 142 1.60 18.05 15.45
C VAL A 142 0.99 17.58 14.15
N TYR A 143 0.70 18.53 13.25
CA TYR A 143 0.22 18.19 11.92
C TYR A 143 1.31 17.37 11.27
N ALA A 144 0.99 16.11 11.04
CA ALA A 144 1.82 15.22 10.28
C ALA A 144 1.08 15.02 8.96
N PRO A 145 1.23 15.94 7.99
CA PRO A 145 0.84 15.59 6.64
C PRO A 145 1.61 14.31 6.32
N ASN A 146 0.93 13.31 5.79
CA ASN A 146 1.63 12.18 5.22
C ASN A 146 2.45 12.71 4.03
N LEU A 147 3.72 13.04 4.28
CA LEU A 147 4.68 13.49 3.27
C LEU A 147 4.98 12.36 2.26
N ARG A 148 4.54 11.12 2.53
CA ARG A 148 4.82 9.94 1.70
C ARG A 148 3.86 9.73 0.56
N VAL A 149 2.76 10.48 0.48
CA VAL A 149 1.74 10.29 -0.57
C VAL A 149 1.46 11.57 -1.34
N ARG A 150 2.51 12.33 -1.69
CA ARG A 150 2.33 13.40 -2.67
C ARG A 150 3.47 13.54 -3.65
N LEU A 151 3.83 12.41 -4.25
CA LEU A 151 4.18 12.50 -5.66
C LEU A 151 2.89 12.93 -6.39
N TRP A 152 3.00 14.02 -7.16
CA TRP A 152 1.85 14.67 -7.77
C TRP A 152 1.10 13.65 -8.65
N ASN A 153 -0.08 13.21 -8.20
CA ASN A 153 -1.06 12.52 -9.03
C ASN A 153 -2.04 13.58 -9.57
N PRO A 154 -1.78 14.19 -10.74
CA PRO A 154 -2.70 15.19 -11.27
C PRO A 154 -4.07 14.55 -11.51
N GLY A 155 -5.08 15.17 -10.93
CA GLY A 155 -6.46 14.74 -11.09
C GLY A 155 -7.43 15.83 -10.70
N ALA A 156 -8.62 15.75 -11.27
CA ALA A 156 -9.75 16.57 -10.93
C ALA A 156 -10.91 15.67 -10.52
N GLN A 157 -11.63 16.07 -9.48
CA GLN A 157 -12.81 15.37 -9.01
C GLN A 157 -13.90 16.40 -8.72
N VAL A 158 -15.10 16.11 -9.22
CA VAL A 158 -16.31 16.84 -8.86
C VAL A 158 -17.19 15.89 -8.07
N SER A 159 -17.64 16.27 -6.88
CA SER A 159 -18.51 15.46 -6.05
C SER A 159 -19.79 16.16 -5.66
N TRP A 160 -20.87 15.41 -5.55
CA TRP A 160 -22.19 15.87 -5.15
C TRP A 160 -22.86 14.82 -4.25
N GLY A 161 -23.86 15.25 -3.48
CA GLY A 161 -24.61 14.39 -2.58
C GLY A 161 -24.51 14.82 -1.11
N THR A 162 -24.94 13.92 -0.23
CA THR A 162 -24.95 14.14 1.22
C THR A 162 -23.77 13.45 1.89
N ALA A 163 -23.59 13.67 3.20
CA ALA A 163 -22.59 12.94 3.97
C ALA A 163 -22.78 11.42 3.84
N ASP A 164 -24.02 10.93 3.81
CA ASP A 164 -24.34 9.51 3.76
C ASP A 164 -24.39 8.91 2.35
N SER A 165 -24.65 9.71 1.33
CA SER A 165 -24.67 9.25 -0.05
C SER A 165 -23.94 10.24 -0.93
N ARG A 166 -22.68 9.92 -1.26
CA ARG A 166 -21.84 10.74 -2.13
C ARG A 166 -21.69 10.08 -3.50
N SER A 167 -21.74 10.91 -4.53
CA SER A 167 -21.42 10.55 -5.90
C SER A 167 -20.34 11.50 -6.39
N ALA A 168 -19.43 11.01 -7.23
CA ALA A 168 -18.37 11.85 -7.77
C ALA A 168 -18.03 11.42 -9.19
N LEU A 169 -17.54 12.37 -9.99
CA LEU A 169 -16.90 12.13 -11.27
C LEU A 169 -15.43 12.46 -11.10
N THR A 170 -14.55 11.52 -11.44
CA THR A 170 -13.10 11.69 -11.30
C THR A 170 -12.41 11.58 -12.64
N ILE A 171 -11.31 12.31 -12.80
CA ILE A 171 -10.25 12.08 -13.78
C ILE A 171 -8.93 12.20 -13.04
N ALA A 172 -8.05 11.22 -13.15
CA ALA A 172 -6.76 11.23 -12.48
C ALA A 172 -5.73 10.42 -13.26
N THR A 173 -4.45 10.69 -13.04
CA THR A 173 -3.41 9.70 -13.32
C THR A 173 -3.59 8.58 -12.32
N GLY A 174 -4.27 7.52 -12.74
CA GLY A 174 -4.75 6.50 -11.83
C GLY A 174 -3.71 5.47 -11.49
N GLY A 175 -2.46 5.62 -11.91
CA GLY A 175 -1.61 4.46 -11.98
C GLY A 175 -0.13 4.64 -12.19
N THR A 176 0.53 3.49 -12.24
CA THR A 176 1.99 3.40 -12.32
C THR A 176 2.47 3.58 -13.75
N PHE A 177 3.28 4.63 -13.98
CA PHE A 177 3.96 4.79 -15.26
C PHE A 177 4.81 3.56 -15.56
N ASN A 178 4.63 2.92 -16.71
CA ASN A 178 5.36 1.71 -17.05
C ASN A 178 5.62 1.61 -18.56
N ARG A 179 6.54 0.73 -18.95
CA ARG A 179 6.97 0.61 -20.36
C ARG A 179 5.91 0.08 -21.33
N VAL A 180 4.78 -0.42 -20.81
CA VAL A 180 3.70 -1.04 -21.57
C VAL A 180 2.51 -0.09 -21.75
N GLU A 181 2.07 0.60 -20.70
CA GLU A 181 0.90 1.49 -20.74
C GLU A 181 1.27 2.98 -20.84
N GLY A 182 2.54 3.34 -20.61
CA GLY A 182 2.92 4.72 -20.35
C GLY A 182 2.27 5.21 -19.05
N LEU A 183 1.67 6.40 -19.08
CA LEU A 183 0.91 6.99 -17.98
C LEU A 183 -0.58 6.62 -18.09
N PRO A 184 -1.10 5.71 -17.25
CA PRO A 184 -2.52 5.38 -17.24
C PRO A 184 -3.37 6.54 -16.67
N VAL A 185 -4.36 6.99 -17.44
CA VAL A 185 -5.35 7.98 -17.03
C VAL A 185 -6.67 7.27 -16.73
N VAL A 186 -7.15 7.39 -15.49
CA VAL A 186 -8.43 6.82 -15.08
C VAL A 186 -9.49 7.90 -15.02
N PHE A 187 -10.69 7.58 -15.49
CA PHE A 187 -11.81 8.51 -15.45
C PHE A 187 -13.12 7.77 -15.27
N GLY A 188 -14.07 8.37 -14.55
CA GLY A 188 -15.40 7.80 -14.42
C GLY A 188 -16.07 8.12 -13.08
N PRO A 189 -17.33 7.66 -12.91
CA PRO A 189 -18.07 7.90 -11.70
C PRO A 189 -17.66 6.98 -10.54
N LEU A 190 -17.78 7.52 -9.34
CA LEU A 190 -17.60 6.87 -8.06
C LEU A 190 -18.87 7.10 -7.22
N PHE A 191 -19.32 6.06 -6.57
CA PHE A 191 -20.50 6.07 -5.73
C PHE A 191 -20.16 5.47 -4.39
N ASP A 192 -20.59 6.13 -3.32
CA ASP A 192 -20.40 5.66 -1.96
C ASP A 192 -21.64 6.04 -1.15
N TRP A 193 -22.47 5.03 -0.94
CA TRP A 193 -23.83 5.16 -0.45
C TRP A 193 -24.01 4.34 0.83
N LYS A 194 -24.51 4.97 1.88
CA LYS A 194 -25.00 4.31 3.09
C LYS A 194 -26.47 3.92 2.84
N LEU A 195 -26.71 2.64 2.60
CA LEU A 195 -28.03 2.11 2.27
C LEU A 195 -28.92 2.03 3.52
N GLN A 196 -28.35 1.60 4.63
CA GLN A 196 -28.98 1.49 5.95
C GLN A 196 -27.93 1.75 7.04
N ARG A 197 -28.34 1.82 8.32
CA ARG A 197 -27.42 2.13 9.45
C ARG A 197 -26.11 1.34 9.42
N ASN A 198 -26.16 0.06 9.04
CA ASN A 198 -25.01 -0.84 9.06
C ASN A 198 -24.52 -1.27 7.67
N PHE A 199 -25.15 -0.80 6.58
CA PHE A 199 -24.85 -1.26 5.23
C PHE A 199 -24.33 -0.12 4.38
N ARG A 200 -23.15 -0.33 3.78
CA ARG A 200 -22.51 0.63 2.90
C ARG A 200 -22.16 -0.04 1.58
N MET A 201 -22.51 0.62 0.50
CA MET A 201 -22.24 0.20 -0.86
C MET A 201 -21.29 1.19 -1.51
N ARG A 202 -20.22 0.69 -2.10
CA ARG A 202 -19.31 1.45 -2.93
C ARG A 202 -19.33 0.90 -4.34
N VAL A 203 -19.38 1.78 -5.34
CA VAL A 203 -19.28 1.41 -6.75
C VAL A 203 -18.32 2.36 -7.44
N ASP A 204 -17.28 1.80 -8.04
CA ASP A 204 -16.32 2.52 -8.87
C ASP A 204 -16.49 2.00 -10.31
N ALA A 205 -16.83 2.87 -11.26
CA ALA A 205 -16.97 2.51 -12.67
C ALA A 205 -16.03 3.40 -13.50
N LEU A 206 -14.87 2.87 -13.86
CA LEU A 206 -13.76 3.64 -14.40
C LEU A 206 -13.37 3.14 -15.79
N GLY A 207 -13.13 4.06 -16.71
CA GLY A 207 -12.33 3.84 -17.90
C GLY A 207 -10.85 4.02 -17.59
N VAL A 208 -9.99 3.24 -18.24
CA VAL A 208 -8.53 3.31 -18.11
C VAL A 208 -7.96 3.61 -19.49
N PHE A 209 -7.47 4.82 -19.71
CA PHE A 209 -6.81 5.23 -20.93
C PHE A 209 -5.29 5.07 -20.79
N ARG A 210 -4.67 4.31 -21.69
CA ARG A 210 -3.23 4.05 -21.72
C ARG A 210 -2.58 5.07 -22.65
N SER A 211 -1.57 5.81 -22.16
CA SER A 211 -0.96 6.89 -22.94
C SER A 211 0.07 6.39 -23.97
N ALA A 212 0.59 5.18 -23.78
CA ALA A 212 1.51 4.54 -24.73
C ALA A 212 0.72 3.59 -25.62
N GLY A 213 0.64 3.90 -26.92
CA GLY A 213 -0.13 3.16 -27.91
C GLY A 213 -0.35 3.97 -29.18
N ASP A 214 -0.69 3.29 -30.27
CA ASP A 214 -1.09 3.96 -31.51
C ASP A 214 -2.59 4.28 -31.43
N LEU A 215 -2.90 5.57 -31.24
CA LEU A 215 -4.27 6.12 -31.19
C LEU A 215 -5.15 5.74 -32.41
N SER A 216 -4.55 5.19 -33.46
CA SER A 216 -5.26 4.71 -34.65
C SER A 216 -5.91 3.33 -34.49
N ASP A 217 -5.47 2.49 -33.55
CA ASP A 217 -6.06 1.15 -33.32
C ASP A 217 -7.12 1.19 -32.20
N ARG A 218 -8.38 1.29 -32.61
CA ARG A 218 -9.52 1.76 -31.79
C ARG A 218 -9.96 0.85 -30.64
N ARG A 219 -9.22 -0.20 -30.26
CA ARG A 219 -9.67 -1.17 -29.22
C ARG A 219 -8.61 -1.64 -28.21
N SER A 220 -7.32 -1.39 -28.36
CA SER A 220 -6.28 -1.88 -27.42
C SER A 220 -5.97 -0.93 -26.25
N ASP A 221 -6.19 0.38 -26.43
CA ASP A 221 -5.62 1.40 -25.54
C ASP A 221 -6.59 1.85 -24.43
N LEU A 222 -7.86 1.44 -24.53
CA LEU A 222 -8.90 1.72 -23.54
C LEU A 222 -9.29 0.46 -22.77
N GLY A 223 -8.87 0.40 -21.51
CA GLY A 223 -9.31 -0.58 -20.52
C GLY A 223 -10.51 -0.07 -19.71
N TYR A 224 -10.99 -0.94 -18.82
CA TYR A 224 -12.05 -0.59 -17.88
C TYR A 224 -11.81 -1.26 -16.54
N MET A 225 -12.38 -0.67 -15.49
CA MET A 225 -12.37 -1.21 -14.15
C MET A 225 -13.68 -0.88 -13.47
N PHE A 226 -14.45 -1.93 -13.22
CA PHE A 226 -15.65 -1.88 -12.40
C PHE A 226 -15.36 -2.56 -11.07
N ARG A 227 -15.65 -1.87 -9.97
CA ARG A 227 -15.58 -2.41 -8.60
C ARG A 227 -16.90 -2.12 -7.91
N SER A 228 -17.52 -3.12 -7.33
CA SER A 228 -18.67 -2.95 -6.46
C SER A 228 -18.39 -3.65 -5.14
N GLU A 229 -18.58 -2.97 -4.03
CA GLU A 229 -18.37 -3.49 -2.69
C GLU A 229 -19.63 -3.23 -1.86
N LEU A 230 -20.14 -4.29 -1.24
CA LEU A 230 -21.19 -4.21 -0.25
C LEU A 230 -20.62 -4.69 1.08
N ARG A 231 -20.62 -3.83 2.09
CA ARG A 231 -20.13 -4.15 3.42
C ARG A 231 -21.18 -3.91 4.49
N ALA A 232 -21.15 -4.77 5.50
CA ALA A 232 -21.97 -4.71 6.69
C ALA A 232 -21.08 -4.55 7.93
N GLY A 233 -21.37 -3.53 8.75
CA GLY A 233 -20.66 -3.25 10.00
C GLY A 233 -19.47 -2.31 9.84
N ASP A 234 -19.33 -1.37 10.79
CA ASP A 234 -18.31 -0.30 10.72
C ASP A 234 -16.97 -0.72 11.33
N VAL A 235 -16.98 -1.54 12.39
CA VAL A 235 -15.76 -1.92 13.15
C VAL A 235 -15.24 -3.30 12.78
N ARG A 236 -16.14 -4.23 12.48
CA ARG A 236 -15.85 -5.62 12.08
C ARG A 236 -16.59 -5.91 10.78
N PRO A 237 -16.14 -5.31 9.67
CA PRO A 237 -16.85 -5.41 8.41
C PRO A 237 -16.87 -6.85 7.91
N VAL A 238 -18.03 -7.27 7.42
CA VAL A 238 -18.20 -8.45 6.58
C VAL A 238 -18.82 -7.97 5.28
N GLY A 239 -18.32 -8.46 4.15
CA GLY A 239 -18.79 -7.97 2.87
C GLY A 239 -18.47 -8.84 1.68
N LEU A 240 -19.05 -8.43 0.56
CA LEU A 240 -18.87 -9.00 -0.76
C LEU A 240 -18.38 -7.90 -1.70
N ALA A 241 -17.38 -8.22 -2.51
CA ALA A 241 -16.88 -7.35 -3.55
C ALA A 241 -16.90 -8.06 -4.91
N LEU A 242 -17.42 -7.39 -5.92
CA LEU A 242 -17.43 -7.82 -7.31
C LEU A 242 -16.51 -6.90 -8.11
N ARG A 243 -15.72 -7.48 -9.01
CA ARG A 243 -14.83 -6.74 -9.90
C ARG A 243 -15.00 -7.25 -11.33
N ALA A 244 -14.97 -6.34 -12.29
CA ALA A 244 -14.77 -6.66 -13.70
C ALA A 244 -13.71 -5.71 -14.23
N PHE A 245 -12.74 -6.22 -14.97
CA PHE A 245 -11.55 -5.44 -15.31
C PHE A 245 -10.96 -5.85 -16.66
N ASP A 246 -10.29 -4.88 -17.27
CA ASP A 246 -9.39 -4.99 -18.41
C ASP A 246 -8.21 -4.05 -18.11
N VAL A 247 -7.15 -4.61 -17.54
CA VAL A 247 -6.03 -3.86 -16.97
C VAL A 247 -4.72 -4.59 -17.21
N VAL A 248 -3.62 -3.84 -17.29
CA VAL A 248 -2.30 -4.45 -17.29
C VAL A 248 -1.90 -4.76 -15.85
N SER A 249 -1.56 -6.03 -15.62
CA SER A 249 -1.17 -6.56 -14.31
C SER A 249 0.31 -6.90 -14.30
N PRO A 250 1.02 -6.66 -13.18
CA PRO A 250 2.40 -7.09 -13.05
C PRO A 250 2.51 -8.60 -12.79
N VAL A 251 3.60 -9.21 -13.23
CA VAL A 251 3.95 -10.62 -12.95
C VAL A 251 4.38 -10.78 -11.49
N GLU A 252 5.16 -9.83 -10.96
CA GLU A 252 5.62 -9.78 -9.58
C GLU A 252 5.21 -8.44 -8.94
N ASP A 253 4.45 -8.51 -7.84
CA ASP A 253 3.90 -7.34 -7.12
C ASP A 253 4.40 -7.22 -5.68
N TRP A 254 5.35 -8.06 -5.26
CA TRP A 254 5.80 -8.17 -3.88
C TRP A 254 7.11 -7.42 -3.55
N GLY A 255 7.84 -6.97 -4.59
CA GLY A 255 9.07 -6.18 -4.46
C GLY A 255 8.78 -4.70 -4.26
N LEU A 256 9.41 -3.84 -5.07
CA LEU A 256 9.20 -2.38 -5.02
C LEU A 256 7.73 -1.99 -5.12
N HIS A 257 7.38 -0.93 -4.40
CA HIS A 257 6.05 -0.34 -4.46
C HIS A 257 5.76 0.24 -5.85
N SER A 258 4.47 0.26 -6.21
CA SER A 258 3.99 0.75 -7.50
C SER A 258 4.47 2.18 -7.81
N ALA A 259 4.44 3.09 -6.84
CA ALA A 259 4.95 4.45 -7.02
C ALA A 259 6.46 4.49 -7.33
N GLU A 260 7.27 3.69 -6.63
CA GLU A 260 8.73 3.63 -6.83
C GLU A 260 9.08 3.18 -8.25
N ILE A 261 8.35 2.17 -8.74
CA ILE A 261 8.54 1.67 -10.11
C ILE A 261 8.09 2.72 -11.13
N GLY A 262 6.96 3.38 -10.88
CA GLY A 262 6.43 4.42 -11.75
C GLY A 262 7.42 5.55 -11.99
N TRP A 263 7.97 6.09 -10.91
CA TRP A 263 8.96 7.17 -10.99
C TRP A 263 10.31 6.71 -11.53
N SER A 264 10.75 5.50 -11.19
CA SER A 264 11.96 4.90 -11.76
C SER A 264 11.84 4.73 -13.30
N ALA A 265 10.68 4.28 -13.77
CA ALA A 265 10.39 4.14 -15.18
C ALA A 265 10.30 5.50 -15.87
N PHE A 266 9.51 6.44 -15.33
CA PHE A 266 9.30 7.76 -15.93
C PHE A 266 10.58 8.61 -16.01
N LEU A 267 11.33 8.67 -14.91
CA LEU A 267 12.54 9.51 -14.85
C LEU A 267 13.71 8.86 -15.56
N PHE A 268 13.94 7.56 -15.33
CA PHE A 268 15.18 6.89 -15.69
C PHE A 268 15.02 5.74 -16.70
N GLY A 269 13.84 5.49 -17.25
CA GLY A 269 13.62 4.36 -18.16
C GLY A 269 13.88 2.99 -17.50
N ARG A 270 13.81 2.91 -16.16
CA ARG A 270 14.10 1.69 -15.40
C ARG A 270 12.84 1.10 -14.80
N ASP A 271 12.33 0.08 -15.45
CA ASP A 271 11.13 -0.64 -15.05
C ASP A 271 11.48 -2.05 -14.55
N TYR A 272 11.27 -2.29 -13.25
CA TYR A 272 11.64 -3.50 -12.53
C TYR A 272 10.51 -4.55 -12.47
N ARG A 273 9.47 -4.43 -13.28
CA ARG A 273 8.38 -5.42 -13.36
C ARG A 273 8.23 -5.99 -14.77
N ASP A 274 7.53 -7.09 -14.91
CA ASP A 274 6.98 -7.55 -16.19
C ASP A 274 5.47 -7.49 -16.13
N TYR A 275 4.83 -7.44 -17.29
CA TYR A 275 3.42 -7.14 -17.39
C TYR A 275 2.69 -8.08 -18.34
N TYR A 276 1.39 -8.26 -18.09
CA TYR A 276 0.49 -8.95 -19.00
C TYR A 276 -0.88 -8.27 -18.99
N LEU A 277 -1.64 -8.41 -20.07
CA LEU A 277 -3.01 -7.92 -20.10
C LEU A 277 -3.91 -8.92 -19.38
N ASN A 278 -4.67 -8.42 -18.41
CA ASN A 278 -5.55 -9.22 -17.59
C ASN A 278 -6.99 -8.72 -17.75
N LYS A 279 -7.84 -9.57 -18.31
CA LYS A 279 -9.25 -9.26 -18.55
C LYS A 279 -10.14 -10.29 -17.90
N GLY A 280 -11.12 -9.87 -17.12
CA GLY A 280 -11.99 -10.84 -16.47
C GLY A 280 -12.85 -10.26 -15.37
N TRP A 281 -13.27 -11.16 -14.49
CA TRP A 281 -14.07 -10.81 -13.32
C TRP A 281 -13.58 -11.55 -12.07
N ALA A 282 -13.87 -10.95 -10.92
CA ALA A 282 -13.60 -11.53 -9.62
C ALA A 282 -14.74 -11.28 -8.64
N ALA A 283 -15.03 -12.26 -7.79
CA ALA A 283 -15.95 -12.16 -6.68
C ALA A 283 -15.19 -12.51 -5.40
N ARG A 284 -15.19 -11.59 -4.44
CA ARG A 284 -14.47 -11.69 -3.17
C ARG A 284 -15.44 -11.60 -2.01
N ALA A 285 -15.38 -12.55 -1.10
CA ALA A 285 -15.99 -12.46 0.22
C ALA A 285 -14.90 -12.13 1.25
N PHE A 286 -15.18 -11.22 2.17
CA PHE A 286 -14.22 -10.84 3.20
C PHE A 286 -14.90 -10.65 4.56
N ALA A 287 -14.12 -10.87 5.62
CA ALA A 287 -14.54 -10.66 6.99
C ALA A 287 -13.37 -10.17 7.83
N GLN A 288 -13.66 -9.27 8.76
CA GLN A 288 -12.70 -8.80 9.75
C GLN A 288 -13.18 -9.22 11.15
N PRO A 289 -12.94 -10.49 11.55
CA PRO A 289 -13.41 -11.02 12.83
C PRO A 289 -12.86 -10.23 14.02
N GLU A 290 -11.62 -9.76 13.89
CA GLU A 290 -10.97 -8.86 14.84
C GLU A 290 -10.36 -7.67 14.12
N ARG A 291 -10.17 -6.55 14.82
CA ARG A 291 -9.62 -5.31 14.21
C ARG A 291 -8.30 -5.54 13.49
N GLN A 292 -7.48 -6.44 14.01
CA GLN A 292 -6.15 -6.76 13.47
C GLN A 292 -6.19 -7.88 12.43
N ILE A 293 -7.29 -8.64 12.31
CA ILE A 293 -7.35 -9.85 11.48
C ILE A 293 -8.33 -9.64 10.35
N SER A 294 -7.84 -9.68 9.11
CA SER A 294 -8.67 -9.67 7.90
C SER A 294 -8.53 -10.99 7.16
N LEU A 295 -9.66 -11.58 6.78
CA LEU A 295 -9.74 -12.83 6.03
C LEU A 295 -10.54 -12.59 4.75
N ALA A 296 -10.11 -13.19 3.64
CA ALA A 296 -10.85 -13.15 2.40
C ALA A 296 -10.70 -14.42 1.55
N VAL A 297 -11.74 -14.69 0.78
CA VAL A 297 -11.76 -15.71 -0.27
C VAL A 297 -12.21 -15.03 -1.55
N GLU A 298 -11.47 -15.23 -2.64
CA GLU A 298 -11.72 -14.65 -3.95
C GLU A 298 -11.79 -15.76 -5.01
N LEU A 299 -12.85 -15.75 -5.80
CA LEU A 299 -12.97 -16.51 -7.04
C LEU A 299 -12.78 -15.54 -8.20
N ARG A 300 -11.83 -15.81 -9.09
CA ARG A 300 -11.60 -15.00 -10.29
C ARG A 300 -11.50 -15.86 -11.54
N ARG A 301 -12.05 -15.35 -12.65
CA ARG A 301 -11.87 -15.90 -13.99
C ARG A 301 -11.21 -14.84 -14.86
N GLU A 302 -10.01 -15.16 -15.32
CA GLU A 302 -9.08 -14.23 -15.95
C GLU A 302 -8.68 -14.77 -17.32
N TRP A 303 -8.80 -13.93 -18.34
CA TRP A 303 -8.16 -14.11 -19.63
C TRP A 303 -6.85 -13.32 -19.60
N GLN A 304 -5.75 -14.05 -19.71
CA GLN A 304 -4.40 -13.49 -19.65
C GLN A 304 -3.76 -13.59 -21.03
N THR A 305 -3.27 -12.46 -21.55
CA THR A 305 -2.60 -12.39 -22.86
C THR A 305 -1.29 -11.60 -22.76
N SER A 306 -0.36 -11.89 -23.66
CA SER A 306 0.89 -11.17 -23.76
C SER A 306 0.66 -9.73 -24.21
N VAL A 307 1.57 -8.85 -23.82
CA VAL A 307 1.56 -7.44 -24.22
C VAL A 307 2.98 -7.02 -24.54
N ALA A 308 3.15 -6.27 -25.63
CA ALA A 308 4.46 -5.77 -26.05
C ALA A 308 4.82 -4.46 -25.35
N THR A 309 6.11 -4.16 -25.29
CA THR A 309 6.62 -2.85 -24.86
C THR A 309 6.18 -1.77 -25.87
N GLN A 310 5.70 -0.62 -25.37
CA GLN A 310 5.16 0.47 -26.18
C GLN A 310 6.09 1.71 -26.26
N ASP A 311 7.31 1.60 -25.74
CA ASP A 311 8.35 2.65 -25.76
C ASP A 311 7.84 4.07 -25.36
N PRO A 312 7.29 4.23 -24.15
CA PRO A 312 6.81 5.54 -23.71
C PRO A 312 7.96 6.51 -23.43
N TRP A 313 7.67 7.80 -23.58
CA TRP A 313 8.63 8.89 -23.35
C TRP A 313 9.13 8.93 -21.90
N THR A 314 10.44 9.15 -21.72
CA THR A 314 11.06 9.32 -20.38
C THR A 314 11.78 10.66 -20.26
N VAL A 315 11.98 11.14 -19.02
CA VAL A 315 12.57 12.46 -18.77
C VAL A 315 14.07 12.49 -19.08
N PHE A 316 14.86 11.57 -18.50
CA PHE A 316 16.32 11.65 -18.57
C PHE A 316 16.97 10.66 -19.54
N ARG A 317 16.24 9.63 -20.01
CA ARG A 317 16.80 8.52 -20.81
C ARG A 317 15.94 8.17 -22.02
N ASN A 318 15.40 9.18 -22.69
CA ASN A 318 14.47 8.96 -23.81
C ASN A 318 15.10 8.31 -25.04
N SER A 319 16.43 8.34 -25.17
CA SER A 319 17.16 7.69 -26.28
C SER A 319 17.46 6.21 -26.04
N ASP A 320 17.32 5.73 -24.80
CA ASP A 320 17.68 4.37 -24.43
C ASP A 320 16.52 3.43 -24.79
N LYS A 321 16.83 2.28 -25.41
CA LYS A 321 15.82 1.25 -25.71
C LYS A 321 15.31 0.64 -24.40
N TRP A 322 13.99 0.54 -24.24
CA TRP A 322 13.39 -0.17 -23.12
C TRP A 322 13.70 -1.66 -23.16
N ARG A 323 13.79 -2.25 -21.95
CA ARG A 323 13.81 -3.70 -21.78
C ARG A 323 12.54 -4.32 -22.41
N PRO A 324 12.64 -5.36 -23.26
CA PRO A 324 11.47 -6.04 -23.79
C PRO A 324 10.57 -6.60 -22.68
N ASN A 325 9.26 -6.60 -22.91
CA ASN A 325 8.32 -7.31 -22.05
C ASN A 325 8.22 -8.78 -22.52
N PRO A 326 8.51 -9.77 -21.66
CA PRO A 326 8.51 -11.16 -22.08
C PRO A 326 7.07 -11.63 -22.36
N PRO A 327 6.86 -12.49 -23.37
CA PRO A 327 5.56 -13.10 -23.60
C PRO A 327 5.24 -14.11 -22.48
N ILE A 328 3.95 -14.33 -22.24
CA ILE A 328 3.45 -15.18 -21.17
C ILE A 328 2.84 -16.48 -21.71
N ASP A 329 2.46 -17.38 -20.81
CA ASP A 329 1.61 -18.53 -21.16
C ASP A 329 0.15 -18.05 -21.18
N GLU A 330 -0.41 -17.88 -22.37
CA GLU A 330 -1.73 -17.28 -22.58
C GLU A 330 -2.86 -18.26 -22.28
N GLY A 331 -4.03 -17.77 -21.87
CA GLY A 331 -5.21 -18.63 -21.71
C GLY A 331 -6.20 -18.10 -20.68
N HIS A 332 -7.19 -18.95 -20.35
CA HIS A 332 -8.20 -18.63 -19.34
C HIS A 332 -7.93 -19.37 -18.04
N PHE A 333 -7.69 -18.60 -16.97
CA PHE A 333 -7.43 -19.12 -15.64
C PHE A 333 -8.65 -18.91 -14.75
N THR A 334 -9.06 -19.97 -14.07
CA THR A 334 -10.02 -19.89 -12.96
C THR A 334 -9.24 -20.12 -11.68
N THR A 335 -9.19 -19.10 -10.82
CA THR A 335 -8.40 -19.13 -9.59
C THR A 335 -9.29 -18.93 -8.37
N ILE A 336 -9.11 -19.79 -7.38
CA ILE A 336 -9.62 -19.57 -6.01
C ILE A 336 -8.42 -19.13 -5.18
N ALA A 337 -8.48 -17.92 -4.65
CA ALA A 337 -7.46 -17.35 -3.79
C ALA A 337 -8.02 -17.16 -2.37
N THR A 338 -7.25 -17.54 -1.36
CA THR A 338 -7.54 -17.23 0.04
C THR A 338 -6.45 -16.33 0.57
N SER A 339 -6.81 -15.26 1.27
CA SER A 339 -5.85 -14.37 1.90
C SER A 339 -6.18 -14.13 3.37
N ALA A 340 -5.13 -13.98 4.16
CA ALA A 340 -5.20 -13.64 5.57
C ALA A 340 -4.18 -12.54 5.87
N VAL A 341 -4.62 -11.54 6.62
CA VAL A 341 -3.78 -10.44 7.09
C VAL A 341 -3.92 -10.34 8.60
N LEU A 342 -2.81 -10.35 9.32
CA LEU A 342 -2.71 -9.92 10.70
C LEU A 342 -1.91 -8.63 10.74
N ASP A 343 -2.53 -7.54 11.14
CA ASP A 343 -1.87 -6.26 11.31
C ASP A 343 -2.05 -5.75 12.74
N ALA A 344 -1.00 -5.95 13.53
CA ALA A 344 -0.89 -5.55 14.92
C ALA A 344 0.17 -4.46 15.10
N ARG A 345 0.51 -3.72 14.04
CA ARG A 345 1.42 -2.59 14.10
C ARG A 345 0.82 -1.47 14.96
N ASN A 346 1.67 -0.77 15.71
CA ASN A 346 1.26 0.38 16.50
C ASN A 346 0.88 1.58 15.63
N ASP A 347 1.51 1.69 14.45
CA ASP A 347 1.28 2.71 13.44
C ASP A 347 1.44 2.03 12.06
N PRO A 348 0.44 2.09 11.15
CA PRO A 348 0.53 1.47 9.83
C PRO A 348 1.53 2.12 8.88
N GLU A 349 1.85 3.39 9.06
CA GLU A 349 2.71 4.18 8.18
C GLU A 349 4.14 4.28 8.72
N GLU A 350 4.29 4.45 10.04
CA GLU A 350 5.58 4.54 10.74
C GLU A 350 5.69 3.52 11.87
N PRO A 351 5.62 2.21 11.57
CA PRO A 351 5.62 1.18 12.60
C PRO A 351 6.92 1.22 13.43
N THR A 352 6.78 1.41 14.73
CA THR A 352 7.89 1.31 15.69
C THR A 352 7.85 0.00 16.48
N SER A 353 6.68 -0.63 16.52
CA SER A 353 6.46 -1.92 17.17
C SER A 353 5.28 -2.68 16.54
N GLY A 354 5.32 -4.01 16.65
CA GLY A 354 4.21 -4.87 16.27
C GLY A 354 4.51 -5.76 15.06
N TRP A 355 3.46 -6.37 14.52
CA TRP A 355 3.55 -7.38 13.47
C TRP A 355 2.65 -7.04 12.29
N LEU A 356 3.14 -7.30 11.08
CA LEU A 356 2.32 -7.37 9.87
C LEU A 356 2.58 -8.72 9.21
N ILE A 357 1.56 -9.55 9.11
CA ILE A 357 1.62 -10.86 8.46
C ILE A 357 0.61 -10.84 7.33
N ARG A 358 1.07 -11.12 6.12
CA ARG A 358 0.23 -11.30 4.93
C ARG A 358 0.51 -12.69 4.39
N ALA A 359 -0.55 -13.47 4.18
CA ALA A 359 -0.46 -14.78 3.59
C ALA A 359 -1.52 -14.92 2.49
N SER A 360 -1.14 -15.52 1.36
CA SER A 360 -2.04 -15.86 0.27
C SER A 360 -1.81 -17.30 -0.20
N LEU A 361 -2.90 -17.96 -0.55
CA LEU A 361 -2.93 -19.29 -1.14
C LEU A 361 -3.79 -19.24 -2.40
N GLU A 362 -3.26 -19.71 -3.52
CA GLU A 362 -3.94 -19.73 -4.81
C GLU A 362 -4.05 -21.17 -5.34
N ASN A 363 -5.26 -21.63 -5.65
CA ASN A 363 -5.50 -22.80 -6.49
C ASN A 363 -6.01 -22.32 -7.85
N SER A 364 -5.22 -22.52 -8.91
CA SER A 364 -5.58 -22.09 -10.26
C SER A 364 -5.78 -23.28 -11.19
N ARG A 365 -6.69 -23.13 -12.15
CA ARG A 365 -7.06 -24.15 -13.13
C ARG A 365 -7.28 -23.53 -14.50
N SER A 366 -6.91 -24.24 -15.55
CA SER A 366 -7.17 -23.88 -16.94
C SER A 366 -7.30 -25.13 -17.82
N THR A 367 -7.92 -24.97 -18.98
CA THR A 367 -8.12 -26.03 -19.98
C THR A 367 -7.66 -25.63 -21.38
N ASP A 368 -7.14 -24.41 -21.53
CA ASP A 368 -6.86 -23.76 -22.81
C ASP A 368 -5.60 -22.89 -22.73
N VAL A 369 -4.68 -23.24 -21.82
CA VAL A 369 -3.37 -22.60 -21.79
C VAL A 369 -2.65 -22.90 -23.08
N VAL A 370 -2.13 -21.86 -23.72
CA VAL A 370 -1.20 -21.92 -24.84
C VAL A 370 0.20 -21.66 -24.26
N PRO A 371 1.01 -22.71 -24.03
CA PRO A 371 2.31 -22.55 -23.44
C PRO A 371 3.25 -21.85 -24.43
N ASN A 372 4.06 -20.93 -23.94
CA ASN A 372 5.01 -20.25 -24.80
C ASN A 372 6.14 -21.22 -25.23
N PRO A 373 6.42 -21.37 -26.54
CA PRO A 373 7.43 -22.32 -27.03
C PRO A 373 8.88 -21.92 -26.69
N GLY A 374 9.12 -20.66 -26.31
CA GLY A 374 10.44 -20.17 -25.91
C GLY A 374 10.86 -20.58 -24.49
N VAL A 375 9.99 -21.27 -23.73
CA VAL A 375 10.32 -21.77 -22.38
C VAL A 375 11.01 -23.14 -22.47
N PRO A 376 12.27 -23.27 -22.05
CA PRO A 376 13.01 -24.53 -22.12
C PRO A 376 12.49 -25.58 -21.13
N THR A 377 12.58 -26.85 -21.51
CA THR A 377 12.20 -27.99 -20.64
C THR A 377 13.07 -28.10 -19.38
N ALA A 378 14.29 -27.57 -19.41
CA ALA A 378 15.16 -27.48 -18.24
C ALA A 378 14.65 -26.48 -17.17
N VAL A 379 13.68 -25.63 -17.51
CA VAL A 379 13.10 -24.62 -16.61
C VAL A 379 11.67 -24.99 -16.21
N ARG A 380 10.91 -25.56 -17.15
CA ARG A 380 9.51 -25.89 -16.97
C ARG A 380 9.15 -27.13 -17.78
N ASP A 381 8.58 -28.13 -17.13
CA ASP A 381 7.96 -29.25 -17.85
C ASP A 381 6.80 -28.76 -18.74
N PRO A 382 6.49 -29.46 -19.85
CA PRO A 382 5.38 -29.09 -20.72
C PRO A 382 4.06 -28.96 -19.94
N ILE A 383 3.30 -27.89 -20.20
CA ILE A 383 1.99 -27.67 -19.57
C ILE A 383 0.98 -28.65 -20.20
N PRO A 384 0.24 -29.44 -19.38
CA PRO A 384 -0.79 -30.35 -19.88
C PRO A 384 -2.06 -29.61 -20.31
N ASN A 385 -2.88 -30.26 -21.14
CA ASN A 385 -4.17 -29.72 -21.61
C ASN A 385 -5.16 -29.40 -20.47
N ARG A 386 -5.14 -30.20 -19.39
CA ARG A 386 -5.87 -29.89 -18.16
C ARG A 386 -4.85 -29.44 -17.13
N TYR A 387 -4.80 -28.14 -16.92
CA TYR A 387 -3.76 -27.49 -16.16
C TYR A 387 -4.25 -27.05 -14.78
N ARG A 388 -3.51 -27.37 -13.73
CA ARG A 388 -3.81 -26.96 -12.36
C ARG A 388 -2.54 -26.77 -11.55
N PHE A 389 -2.39 -25.66 -10.85
CA PHE A 389 -1.30 -25.44 -9.91
C PHE A 389 -1.79 -24.86 -8.58
N ASP A 390 -0.97 -25.05 -7.55
CA ASP A 390 -1.12 -24.48 -6.22
C ASP A 390 0.10 -23.61 -5.87
N ARG A 391 -0.15 -22.39 -5.39
CA ARG A 391 0.88 -21.41 -5.02
C ARG A 391 0.59 -20.80 -3.67
N VAL A 392 1.62 -20.60 -2.86
CA VAL A 392 1.53 -19.87 -1.58
C VAL A 392 2.47 -18.67 -1.61
N PHE A 393 2.12 -17.59 -0.92
CA PHE A 393 3.02 -16.47 -0.68
C PHE A 393 2.81 -15.90 0.71
N VAL A 394 3.89 -15.54 1.39
CA VAL A 394 3.88 -15.03 2.76
C VAL A 394 4.85 -13.86 2.89
N ASP A 395 4.41 -12.76 3.49
CA ASP A 395 5.23 -11.61 3.90
C ASP A 395 4.97 -11.36 5.40
N VAL A 396 6.00 -11.53 6.21
CA VAL A 396 5.98 -11.35 7.67
C VAL A 396 6.94 -10.23 8.02
N ARG A 397 6.44 -9.17 8.63
CA ARG A 397 7.23 -8.04 9.13
C ARG A 397 7.06 -7.92 10.63
N ASN A 398 8.16 -7.78 11.33
CA ASN A 398 8.21 -7.46 12.75
C ASN A 398 8.98 -6.16 12.96
N TYR A 399 8.43 -5.31 13.82
CA TYR A 399 9.04 -4.06 14.24
C TYR A 399 9.24 -4.14 15.75
N SER A 400 10.46 -3.88 16.20
CA SER A 400 10.86 -4.00 17.59
C SER A 400 11.66 -2.79 18.05
N ARG A 401 11.08 -1.97 18.93
CA ARG A 401 11.77 -0.84 19.56
C ARG A 401 12.77 -1.36 20.59
N ILE A 402 14.04 -1.05 20.41
CA ILE A 402 15.13 -1.45 21.33
C ILE A 402 15.61 -0.30 22.23
N SER A 403 15.37 0.95 21.84
CA SER A 403 15.68 2.13 22.64
C SER A 403 14.71 3.28 22.33
N PRO A 404 14.74 4.40 23.07
CA PRO A 404 13.87 5.54 22.78
C PRO A 404 13.98 6.07 21.34
N GLY A 405 15.14 5.96 20.70
CA GLY A 405 15.38 6.39 19.32
C GLY A 405 15.79 5.26 18.36
N GLY A 406 15.82 4.01 18.80
CA GLY A 406 16.34 2.88 18.03
C GLY A 406 15.32 1.75 17.87
N ARG A 407 15.19 1.22 16.66
CA ARG A 407 14.35 0.05 16.35
C ARG A 407 15.09 -0.96 15.45
N VAL A 408 14.75 -2.23 15.62
CA VAL A 408 15.16 -3.32 14.74
C VAL A 408 13.91 -3.81 14.01
N ASN A 409 13.98 -3.88 12.68
CA ASN A 409 12.92 -4.38 11.85
C ASN A 409 13.40 -5.63 11.10
N VAL A 410 12.54 -6.63 11.03
CA VAL A 410 12.81 -7.91 10.35
C VAL A 410 11.67 -8.22 9.41
N ARG A 411 11.98 -8.60 8.18
CA ARG A 411 11.02 -8.99 7.14
C ARG A 411 11.42 -10.32 6.57
N PHE A 412 10.50 -11.25 6.61
CA PHE A 412 10.58 -12.51 5.91
C PHE A 412 9.57 -12.47 4.77
N THR A 413 10.03 -12.64 3.54
CA THR A 413 9.15 -12.79 2.38
C THR A 413 9.50 -14.08 1.66
N GLY A 414 8.50 -14.83 1.24
CA GLY A 414 8.75 -16.08 0.56
C GLY A 414 7.48 -16.76 0.08
N GLY A 415 7.63 -17.57 -0.95
CA GLY A 415 6.49 -18.20 -1.59
C GLY A 415 6.87 -18.86 -2.89
N GLY A 416 5.87 -19.42 -3.56
CA GLY A 416 6.03 -20.11 -4.82
C GLY A 416 5.16 -21.35 -4.93
N TRP A 417 5.55 -22.23 -5.85
CA TRP A 417 4.86 -23.48 -6.14
C TRP A 417 4.83 -24.42 -4.93
N ILE A 418 3.65 -24.96 -4.59
CA ILE A 418 3.48 -25.94 -3.51
C ILE A 418 2.84 -27.25 -3.98
N GLY A 419 2.30 -27.31 -5.20
CA GLY A 419 1.70 -28.53 -5.74
C GLY A 419 1.04 -28.34 -7.10
N GLY A 420 0.67 -29.47 -7.73
CA GLY A 420 0.07 -29.50 -9.07
C GLY A 420 1.10 -29.45 -10.19
N ASP A 421 0.70 -28.90 -11.34
CA ASP A 421 1.52 -28.73 -12.53
C ASP A 421 2.52 -27.58 -12.37
N PRO A 422 3.57 -27.48 -13.23
CA PRO A 422 4.57 -26.41 -13.16
C PRO A 422 3.95 -25.02 -13.32
N LEU A 423 4.44 -23.99 -12.63
CA LEU A 423 3.89 -22.62 -12.72
C LEU A 423 4.03 -22.02 -14.13
N PRO A 424 3.02 -21.26 -14.61
CA PRO A 424 3.13 -20.54 -15.87
C PRO A 424 4.08 -19.35 -15.69
N VAL A 425 4.67 -18.85 -16.78
CA VAL A 425 5.70 -17.79 -16.73
C VAL A 425 5.26 -16.57 -15.90
N GLN A 426 4.01 -16.14 -16.05
CA GLN A 426 3.42 -15.00 -15.32
C GLN A 426 3.11 -15.24 -13.83
N ARG A 427 3.51 -16.39 -13.27
CA ARG A 427 3.42 -16.69 -11.82
C ARG A 427 4.76 -17.09 -11.21
N ARG A 428 5.82 -17.09 -12.02
CA ARG A 428 7.19 -17.37 -11.58
C ARG A 428 7.79 -16.17 -10.87
N LEU A 429 8.87 -16.43 -10.16
CA LEU A 429 9.48 -15.52 -9.20
C LEU A 429 10.96 -15.29 -9.53
N SER A 430 11.51 -14.24 -8.97
CA SER A 430 12.92 -13.89 -9.07
C SER A 430 13.41 -13.21 -7.80
N LEU A 431 14.71 -13.00 -7.67
CA LEU A 431 15.31 -12.27 -6.56
C LEU A 431 16.45 -11.38 -7.06
N GLY A 432 16.56 -10.17 -6.50
CA GLY A 432 17.55 -9.16 -6.88
C GLY A 432 16.93 -7.80 -7.16
N GLY A 433 17.76 -6.76 -7.27
CA GLY A 433 17.32 -5.40 -7.55
C GLY A 433 17.03 -4.58 -6.28
N PRO A 434 16.51 -3.35 -6.41
CA PRO A 434 16.43 -2.39 -5.31
C PRO A 434 15.56 -2.82 -4.11
N ASP A 435 14.66 -3.79 -4.32
CA ASP A 435 13.96 -4.54 -3.28
C ASP A 435 13.77 -5.99 -3.79
N PRO A 436 14.03 -7.04 -2.99
CA PRO A 436 14.48 -7.01 -1.59
C PRO A 436 16.00 -7.03 -1.39
N MET A 437 16.82 -7.10 -2.46
CA MET A 437 18.29 -7.30 -2.37
C MET A 437 19.06 -6.14 -3.04
N PRO A 438 19.09 -4.93 -2.45
CA PRO A 438 19.61 -3.72 -3.08
C PRO A 438 21.10 -3.77 -3.41
N GLY A 439 21.86 -4.72 -2.84
CA GLY A 439 23.27 -4.94 -3.18
C GLY A 439 23.48 -5.78 -4.43
N HIS A 440 22.44 -6.45 -4.93
CA HIS A 440 22.48 -7.31 -6.11
C HIS A 440 21.75 -6.68 -7.31
N PRO A 441 22.25 -6.84 -8.54
CA PRO A 441 21.56 -6.42 -9.75
C PRO A 441 20.13 -6.97 -9.85
N PHE A 442 19.29 -6.27 -10.64
CA PHE A 442 17.94 -6.71 -10.93
C PHE A 442 17.93 -8.15 -11.45
N ARG A 443 17.16 -9.02 -10.79
CA ARG A 443 16.97 -10.42 -11.17
C ARG A 443 18.25 -11.25 -11.24
N THR A 444 19.16 -11.03 -10.29
CA THR A 444 20.38 -11.83 -10.13
C THR A 444 20.09 -13.32 -9.98
N ALA A 445 19.06 -13.69 -9.20
CA ALA A 445 18.56 -15.06 -9.11
C ALA A 445 17.18 -15.16 -9.76
N ALA A 446 17.15 -15.42 -11.08
CA ALA A 446 15.93 -15.50 -11.87
C ALA A 446 15.68 -16.87 -12.51
N CYS A 447 16.58 -17.85 -12.33
CA CYS A 447 16.45 -19.19 -12.89
C CYS A 447 16.30 -19.23 -14.42
N ASN A 448 16.87 -18.24 -15.11
CA ASN A 448 16.68 -18.02 -16.54
C ASN A 448 17.91 -18.37 -17.41
N ASN A 449 18.94 -18.99 -16.82
CA ASN A 449 20.20 -19.31 -17.52
C ASN A 449 20.02 -20.28 -18.71
N ALA A 450 18.94 -21.06 -18.73
CA ALA A 450 18.68 -22.02 -19.80
C ALA A 450 17.90 -21.41 -20.99
N PHE A 451 17.43 -20.16 -20.90
CA PHE A 451 16.74 -19.50 -22.00
C PHE A 451 17.72 -19.13 -23.10
N THR A 452 17.36 -19.46 -24.35
CA THR A 452 18.14 -19.11 -25.55
C THR A 452 17.38 -18.18 -26.49
N ASP A 453 16.07 -18.04 -26.30
CA ASP A 453 15.24 -17.13 -27.08
C ASP A 453 15.58 -15.67 -26.72
N PRO A 454 15.98 -14.83 -27.69
CA PRO A 454 16.35 -13.43 -27.47
C PRO A 454 15.30 -12.64 -26.70
N THR A 455 14.01 -12.94 -26.91
CA THR A 455 12.90 -12.22 -26.29
C THR A 455 12.88 -12.45 -24.79
N PHE A 456 13.23 -13.65 -24.32
CA PHE A 456 13.32 -13.98 -22.90
C PHE A 456 14.66 -13.56 -22.28
N THR A 457 15.76 -13.71 -23.01
CA THR A 457 17.09 -13.33 -22.51
C THR A 457 17.25 -11.81 -22.38
N GLU A 458 16.78 -11.03 -23.36
CA GLU A 458 16.80 -9.56 -23.29
C GLU A 458 15.81 -9.03 -22.25
N ALA A 459 14.67 -9.70 -22.06
CA ALA A 459 13.71 -9.36 -21.02
C ALA A 459 14.21 -9.69 -19.60
N ASN A 460 15.25 -10.53 -19.45
CA ASN A 460 15.71 -11.04 -18.15
C ASN A 460 14.54 -11.60 -17.32
N VAL A 461 13.81 -12.58 -17.89
CA VAL A 461 12.55 -13.11 -17.33
C VAL A 461 12.72 -13.73 -15.94
N ALA A 462 11.72 -13.55 -15.07
CA ALA A 462 11.61 -14.28 -13.80
C ALA A 462 11.13 -15.71 -14.06
N ALA A 463 11.92 -16.71 -13.71
CA ALA A 463 11.64 -18.10 -14.02
C ALA A 463 11.73 -19.06 -12.83
N CYS A 464 11.98 -18.61 -11.60
CA CYS A 464 12.06 -19.50 -10.45
C CYS A 464 10.67 -19.95 -9.97
N ASP A 465 10.59 -21.14 -9.38
CA ASP A 465 9.35 -21.69 -8.82
C ASP A 465 9.11 -21.23 -7.38
N ARG A 466 10.20 -20.99 -6.62
CA ARG A 466 10.16 -20.55 -5.22
C ARG A 466 11.17 -19.45 -4.95
N VAL A 467 10.83 -18.59 -4.00
CA VAL A 467 11.71 -17.56 -3.45
C VAL A 467 11.61 -17.52 -1.93
N ILE A 468 12.70 -17.16 -1.28
CA ILE A 468 12.78 -16.83 0.14
C ILE A 468 13.75 -15.66 0.31
N ALA A 469 13.38 -14.68 1.12
CA ALA A 469 14.26 -13.57 1.49
C ALA A 469 14.00 -13.16 2.93
N LEU A 470 15.08 -12.83 3.62
CA LEU A 470 15.13 -12.31 4.97
C LEU A 470 15.86 -10.97 4.92
N GLN A 471 15.16 -9.91 5.30
CA GLN A 471 15.70 -8.56 5.38
C GLN A 471 15.73 -8.15 6.85
N THR A 472 16.86 -7.63 7.30
CA THR A 472 17.00 -7.08 8.66
C THR A 472 17.55 -5.67 8.57
N GLU A 473 16.95 -4.74 9.32
CA GLU A 473 17.52 -3.42 9.50
C GLU A 473 17.51 -2.98 10.96
N TYR A 474 18.54 -2.22 11.32
CA TYR A 474 18.54 -1.37 12.48
C TYR A 474 18.36 0.08 12.02
N ARG A 475 17.44 0.79 12.69
CA ARG A 475 17.18 2.20 12.45
C ARG A 475 17.40 2.99 13.72
N GLY A 476 18.29 3.98 13.66
CA GLY A 476 18.58 4.91 14.75
C GLY A 476 18.24 6.34 14.38
N HIS A 477 17.37 6.96 15.16
CA HIS A 477 16.96 8.35 14.99
C HIS A 477 18.05 9.30 15.50
N VAL A 478 18.58 10.13 14.60
CA VAL A 478 19.56 11.17 14.91
C VAL A 478 18.86 12.52 14.84
N LYS A 479 18.81 13.20 15.99
CA LYS A 479 18.33 14.58 16.08
C LYS A 479 19.40 15.53 15.52
N LEU A 480 19.31 15.85 14.24
CA LEU A 480 20.13 16.90 13.62
C LEU A 480 19.36 18.22 13.68
N ASN A 481 19.73 19.11 14.60
CA ASN A 481 19.24 20.49 14.60
C ASN A 481 20.04 21.31 13.57
N TRP A 482 19.78 21.10 12.27
CA TRP A 482 20.36 21.93 11.21
C TRP A 482 19.28 22.83 10.60
N SER A 483 19.31 24.12 10.94
CA SER A 483 18.54 25.14 10.22
C SER A 483 19.46 25.85 9.23
N TYR A 484 19.27 25.63 7.92
CA TYR A 484 19.86 26.48 6.89
C TYR A 484 18.85 27.57 6.56
N ASN A 485 19.14 28.82 6.95
CA ASN A 485 18.31 29.97 6.64
C ASN A 485 19.09 30.87 5.66
N PRO A 486 18.89 30.74 4.33
CA PRO A 486 19.67 31.49 3.34
C PRO A 486 19.31 32.99 3.27
N SER A 487 18.45 33.51 4.15
CA SER A 487 18.01 34.90 4.15
C SER A 487 18.35 35.67 5.43
N LYS A 488 19.52 35.42 6.03
CA LYS A 488 20.09 36.35 7.02
C LYS A 488 21.02 37.33 6.32
N ASP A 489 20.43 38.33 5.68
CA ASP A 489 20.99 39.67 5.68
C ASP A 489 20.10 40.54 6.58
N ASP A 490 20.75 41.14 7.57
CA ASP A 490 20.16 41.92 8.65
C ASP A 490 19.34 43.11 8.12
N LYS A 491 18.00 43.05 8.17
CA LYS A 491 17.15 44.22 8.44
C LYS A 491 15.91 43.85 9.25
N ALA A 492 15.71 44.60 10.32
CA ALA A 492 14.55 44.58 11.19
C ALA A 492 13.31 45.19 10.51
N GLU A 493 12.14 44.84 11.05
CA GLU A 493 10.78 45.34 10.79
C GLU A 493 9.90 44.60 9.76
N ARG A 494 8.97 43.82 10.33
CA ARG A 494 7.55 43.64 9.97
C ARG A 494 7.19 43.51 8.48
N VAL A 495 6.92 42.28 8.06
CA VAL A 495 5.70 41.88 7.33
C VAL A 495 5.34 40.43 7.73
N GLU A 496 4.10 40.23 8.18
CA GLU A 496 3.46 38.90 8.30
C GLU A 496 3.33 38.28 6.90
N GLY A 497 4.10 37.22 6.64
CA GLY A 497 4.11 36.56 5.34
C GLY A 497 5.46 35.90 5.06
N GLY A 498 5.96 35.11 6.01
CA GLY A 498 7.14 34.27 5.78
C GLY A 498 6.84 33.29 4.65
N GLY A 499 7.52 33.47 3.52
CA GLY A 499 7.43 32.58 2.35
C GLY A 499 7.72 31.12 2.70
N PRO A 500 7.32 30.17 1.84
CA PRO A 500 7.43 28.76 2.12
C PRO A 500 8.89 28.38 2.37
N SER A 501 9.21 27.94 3.59
CA SER A 501 10.45 27.21 3.85
C SER A 501 10.39 25.92 3.05
N PHE A 502 11.17 25.82 1.98
CA PHE A 502 11.03 24.72 1.02
C PHE A 502 11.44 23.35 1.58
N PHE A 503 12.22 23.26 2.66
CA PHE A 503 12.58 21.99 3.30
C PHE A 503 12.78 22.19 4.81
N TRP A 504 12.00 21.49 5.62
CA TRP A 504 12.27 21.36 7.06
C TRP A 504 12.55 19.87 7.32
N LEU A 505 13.81 19.55 7.63
CA LEU A 505 14.27 18.17 7.86
C LEU A 505 14.02 17.80 9.32
N GLU A 506 12.89 17.14 9.59
CA GLU A 506 12.54 16.66 10.93
C GLU A 506 13.29 15.35 11.24
N GLY A 507 14.56 15.47 11.62
CA GLY A 507 15.41 14.33 12.03
C GLY A 507 15.81 13.40 10.89
N LEU A 508 16.92 12.69 11.08
CA LEU A 508 17.49 11.78 10.10
C LEU A 508 17.58 10.40 10.76
N ASP A 509 17.02 9.39 10.11
CA ASP A 509 17.15 8.02 10.55
C ASP A 509 18.35 7.37 9.85
N VAL A 510 19.36 6.98 10.61
CA VAL A 510 20.46 6.17 10.08
C VAL A 510 19.99 4.72 10.05
N VAL A 511 20.08 4.10 8.88
CA VAL A 511 19.68 2.72 8.64
C VAL A 511 20.91 1.89 8.36
N VAL A 512 21.08 0.78 9.07
CA VAL A 512 22.08 -0.25 8.77
C VAL A 512 21.33 -1.54 8.53
N PHE A 513 21.66 -2.24 7.44
CA PHE A 513 20.90 -3.41 7.05
C PHE A 513 21.75 -4.54 6.47
N ALA A 514 21.16 -5.73 6.52
CA ALA A 514 21.67 -6.92 5.86
C ALA A 514 20.50 -7.76 5.35
N ASP A 515 20.64 -8.25 4.12
CA ASP A 515 19.66 -9.10 3.47
C ASP A 515 20.28 -10.43 3.06
N ALA A 516 19.47 -11.47 3.10
CA ALA A 516 19.82 -12.77 2.60
C ALA A 516 18.61 -13.41 1.91
N GLY A 517 18.82 -14.05 0.76
CA GLY A 517 17.74 -14.73 0.09
C GLY A 517 18.19 -15.69 -1.01
N GLN A 518 17.24 -16.47 -1.50
CA GLN A 518 17.44 -17.36 -2.63
C GLN A 518 16.15 -17.55 -3.43
N ALA A 519 16.30 -17.76 -4.74
CA ALA A 519 15.24 -18.22 -5.63
C ALA A 519 15.69 -19.48 -6.40
N TRP A 520 14.81 -20.45 -6.61
CA TRP A 520 15.20 -21.73 -7.23
C TRP A 520 14.06 -22.43 -7.98
N LEU A 521 14.45 -23.40 -8.82
CA LEU A 521 13.54 -24.33 -9.50
C LEU A 521 13.28 -25.57 -8.64
N VAL A 522 12.03 -26.02 -8.60
CA VAL A 522 11.64 -27.19 -7.81
C VAL A 522 11.60 -28.43 -8.70
N GLY A 523 12.27 -29.50 -8.28
CA GLY A 523 12.32 -30.73 -9.06
C GLY A 523 13.48 -31.64 -8.66
N ASN A 524 13.61 -32.76 -9.37
CA ASN A 524 14.67 -33.75 -9.17
C ASN A 524 15.77 -33.68 -10.24
N GLY A 525 15.62 -32.80 -11.23
CA GLY A 525 16.59 -32.62 -12.31
C GLY A 525 17.84 -31.84 -11.89
N PRO A 526 18.87 -31.78 -12.75
CA PRO A 526 20.04 -30.94 -12.53
C PRO A 526 19.64 -29.48 -12.30
N GLY A 527 20.25 -28.82 -11.32
CA GLY A 527 19.95 -27.41 -10.98
C GLY A 527 18.60 -27.19 -10.26
N HIS A 528 17.86 -28.27 -9.96
CA HIS A 528 16.61 -28.20 -9.22
C HIS A 528 16.80 -28.62 -7.76
N VAL A 529 15.95 -28.10 -6.88
CA VAL A 529 15.89 -28.50 -5.47
C VAL A 529 14.63 -29.34 -5.25
N PRO A 530 14.73 -30.51 -4.62
CA PRO A 530 13.54 -31.33 -4.31
C PRO A 530 12.51 -30.56 -3.48
N ALA A 531 11.22 -30.81 -3.71
CA ALA A 531 10.12 -30.03 -3.12
C ALA A 531 10.12 -30.00 -1.57
N GLY A 532 10.68 -31.00 -0.91
CA GLY A 532 10.80 -31.08 0.56
C GLY A 532 12.13 -30.55 1.12
N LYS A 533 12.97 -29.92 0.30
CA LYS A 533 14.29 -29.40 0.68
C LYS A 533 14.41 -27.90 0.39
N LEU A 534 15.35 -27.27 1.09
CA LEU A 534 15.80 -25.91 0.82
C LEU A 534 17.18 -25.93 0.13
N PRO A 535 17.49 -24.90 -0.67
CA PRO A 535 18.82 -24.74 -1.23
C PRO A 535 19.87 -24.58 -0.12
N ALA A 536 21.08 -25.10 -0.36
CA ALA A 536 22.20 -24.97 0.56
C ALA A 536 22.56 -23.50 0.80
N PHE A 537 22.88 -23.12 2.04
CA PHE A 537 23.21 -21.73 2.39
C PHE A 537 24.38 -21.13 1.59
N SER A 538 25.27 -21.97 1.05
CA SER A 538 26.37 -21.53 0.19
C SER A 538 25.92 -20.90 -1.13
N SER A 539 24.69 -21.17 -1.59
CA SER A 539 24.16 -20.56 -2.82
C SER A 539 23.43 -19.25 -2.58
N TRP A 540 23.16 -18.88 -1.33
CA TRP A 540 22.31 -17.73 -1.01
C TRP A 540 22.97 -16.42 -1.42
N LEU A 541 22.16 -15.48 -1.90
CA LEU A 541 22.56 -14.10 -2.10
C LEU A 541 22.56 -13.39 -0.76
N VAL A 542 23.64 -12.69 -0.44
CA VAL A 542 23.73 -11.87 0.78
C VAL A 542 24.23 -10.49 0.40
N ASP A 543 23.61 -9.46 0.96
CA ASP A 543 24.12 -8.10 0.90
C ASP A 543 24.06 -7.41 2.26
N ALA A 544 24.84 -6.34 2.37
CA ALA A 544 24.82 -5.46 3.52
C ALA A 544 24.96 -4.01 3.06
N GLY A 545 24.36 -3.10 3.81
CA GLY A 545 24.37 -1.70 3.44
C GLY A 545 24.07 -0.75 4.58
N LEU A 546 24.17 0.51 4.24
CA LEU A 546 23.88 1.64 5.11
C LEU A 546 23.08 2.67 4.33
N GLY A 547 22.29 3.45 5.03
CA GLY A 547 21.52 4.51 4.41
C GLY A 547 21.01 5.51 5.41
N VAL A 548 20.33 6.50 4.86
CA VAL A 548 19.70 7.58 5.59
C VAL A 548 18.28 7.72 5.07
N ASP A 549 17.34 7.80 5.99
CA ASP A 549 15.91 7.90 5.70
C ASP A 549 15.34 9.16 6.36
N TRP A 550 14.60 9.93 5.57
CA TRP A 550 13.96 11.17 5.97
C TRP A 550 12.45 11.05 5.79
N GLY A 551 11.81 10.35 6.73
CA GLY A 551 10.35 10.28 6.79
C GLY A 551 9.72 9.66 5.55
N GLY A 552 10.38 8.69 4.91
CA GLY A 552 9.90 7.96 3.73
C GLY A 552 10.74 8.15 2.47
N PHE A 553 11.57 9.19 2.39
CA PHE A 553 12.60 9.28 1.35
C PHE A 553 13.90 8.69 1.86
N GLY A 554 14.42 7.65 1.22
CA GLY A 554 15.60 6.93 1.68
C GLY A 554 16.71 6.87 0.64
N VAL A 555 17.93 7.13 1.05
CA VAL A 555 19.13 6.96 0.23
C VAL A 555 19.99 5.87 0.86
N TYR A 556 20.27 4.83 0.09
CA TYR A 556 20.94 3.62 0.56
C TYR A 556 22.12 3.27 -0.34
N ILE A 557 23.19 2.79 0.27
CA ILE A 557 24.31 2.16 -0.40
C ILE A 557 24.44 0.73 0.11
N ALA A 558 24.50 -0.23 -0.82
CA ALA A 558 24.57 -1.65 -0.53
C ALA A 558 25.71 -2.31 -1.28
N LYS A 559 26.26 -3.38 -0.71
CA LYS A 559 27.28 -4.23 -1.34
C LYS A 559 26.85 -5.69 -1.28
N ALA A 560 26.87 -6.36 -2.42
CA ALA A 560 26.75 -7.82 -2.43
C ALA A 560 27.98 -8.45 -1.77
N VAL A 561 27.73 -9.22 -0.71
CA VAL A 561 28.78 -9.93 0.03
C VAL A 561 29.17 -11.21 -0.69
N THR A 562 28.21 -11.89 -1.33
CA THR A 562 28.43 -13.22 -1.92
C THR A 562 28.91 -13.21 -3.37
N THR A 563 28.52 -12.20 -4.16
CA THR A 563 28.88 -12.10 -5.59
C THR A 563 30.03 -11.13 -5.84
N GLY A 564 30.41 -10.31 -4.85
CA GLY A 564 31.51 -9.35 -4.98
C GLY A 564 31.21 -8.17 -5.92
N GLU A 565 29.93 -7.93 -6.22
CA GLU A 565 29.48 -6.80 -7.05
C GLU A 565 29.93 -5.44 -6.51
N ARG A 566 29.87 -4.44 -7.39
CA ARG A 566 30.18 -3.05 -7.04
C ARG A 566 29.18 -2.51 -6.02
N LEU A 567 29.52 -1.41 -5.36
CA LEU A 567 28.59 -0.70 -4.49
C LEU A 567 27.40 -0.21 -5.32
N HIS A 568 26.19 -0.57 -4.90
CA HIS A 568 24.94 -0.14 -5.50
C HIS A 568 24.34 1.01 -4.70
N PHE A 569 23.97 2.07 -5.40
CA PHE A 569 23.27 3.21 -4.84
C PHE A 569 21.79 3.13 -5.20
N THR A 570 20.93 3.19 -4.18
CA THR A 570 19.47 3.10 -4.32
C THR A 570 18.82 4.29 -3.66
N VAL A 571 17.87 4.90 -4.37
CA VAL A 571 16.95 5.89 -3.83
C VAL A 571 15.59 5.23 -3.72
N ARG A 572 14.98 5.31 -2.53
CA ARG A 572 13.63 4.81 -2.24
C ARG A 572 12.71 6.00 -1.96
N LEU A 573 11.48 5.89 -2.42
CA LEU A 573 10.42 6.87 -2.14
C LEU A 573 9.50 6.40 -1.00
N ASP A 574 9.75 5.20 -0.49
CA ASP A 574 9.14 4.67 0.72
C ASP A 574 10.21 4.10 1.66
N HIS A 575 9.80 3.80 2.89
CA HIS A 575 10.58 2.96 3.78
C HIS A 575 10.88 1.60 3.14
N ARG A 576 12.03 1.05 3.49
CA ARG A 576 12.42 -0.29 3.06
C ARG A 576 11.53 -1.41 3.64
N PHE A 577 10.74 -1.11 4.68
CA PHE A 577 9.86 -2.03 5.41
C PHE A 577 8.45 -1.51 5.64
#